data_AF-A0ABD4TSG1-F1
#
_entry.id   AF-A0ABD4TSG1-F1
#
_cell.length_a   1.000
_cell.length_b   1.000
_cell.length_c   1.000
_cell.angle_alpha   90.00
_cell.angle_beta   90.00
_cell.angle_gamma   90.00
#
_symmetry.space_group_name_H-M   'P 1'
#
loop_
_entity.id
_entity.type
_entity.pdbx_description
1 polymer ?
#
loop_
_entity_poly.entity_id
_entity_poly.type
_entity_poly.pdbx_seq_one_letter_code
_entity_poly.pdbx_strand_id
1 'polypeptide(L)'
;MKKIIASAVAAATAFTALATTPAHAAHLARTDSGQCRVILNDAERGPAWQAERIAKTLTHGMYATAVAEAFEATFEGLKPLGDAHLDQPAIISYQQLRLEGQEPGERPDYDAARAATKEKLAKLGLVSTDADFYLDMKQGAQIPLSPAGKALQGSARWYIGIDGSVPEVTSLGENYVFGRTGDNTARFLNHVQDWKRTAFASNMSETYFAKATDSLEFRYYYLLKQAQQCSDNPPLIFSTQNANLPTPPVLKNTLPGQPADPSTPETPTPEQPAPKPEQPQNFDAKLGQIIGIIAAVLAALGGLFALLKNAGINVPELPKIPGLNK
;
A
#
# COMPACT_ATOMS: atom_id res chain seq x y z
N MET A 1 -20.60 14.72 -69.85
CA MET A 1 -19.14 14.45 -69.77
C MET A 1 -18.53 15.30 -68.66
N LYS A 2 -17.57 14.71 -67.94
CA LYS A 2 -16.61 15.27 -66.96
C LYS A 2 -17.09 15.50 -65.51
N LYS A 3 -16.62 14.57 -64.65
CA LYS A 3 -16.23 14.77 -63.24
C LYS A 3 -15.14 15.85 -63.15
N ILE A 4 -14.99 16.50 -61.99
CA ILE A 4 -13.78 16.51 -61.14
C ILE A 4 -14.01 17.40 -59.92
N ILE A 5 -13.54 16.90 -58.78
CA ILE A 5 -13.52 17.42 -57.42
C ILE A 5 -12.59 18.64 -57.32
N ALA A 6 -12.95 19.64 -56.52
CA ALA A 6 -12.01 20.61 -55.97
C ALA A 6 -12.35 20.90 -54.50
N SER A 7 -11.42 20.51 -53.63
CA SER A 7 -11.31 20.85 -52.21
C SER A 7 -10.58 22.17 -52.03
N ALA A 8 -11.05 23.05 -51.13
CA ALA A 8 -10.24 24.00 -50.36
C ALA A 8 -11.14 24.64 -49.27
N VAL A 9 -10.96 24.29 -48.00
CA VAL A 9 -10.20 25.07 -46.99
C VAL A 9 -10.90 26.39 -46.62
N ALA A 10 -11.44 26.43 -45.39
CA ALA A 10 -11.23 27.50 -44.38
C ALA A 10 -12.42 27.59 -43.43
N ALA A 11 -12.26 27.04 -42.22
CA ALA A 11 -12.93 27.55 -41.02
C ALA A 11 -12.15 27.05 -39.80
N ALA A 12 -10.90 27.49 -39.69
CA ALA A 12 -10.20 27.50 -38.41
C ALA A 12 -10.74 28.66 -37.57
N THR A 13 -11.94 28.49 -37.02
CA THR A 13 -12.42 29.33 -35.92
C THR A 13 -11.91 28.74 -34.63
N ALA A 14 -10.87 29.41 -34.13
CA ALA A 14 -10.28 29.28 -32.81
C ALA A 14 -11.35 29.16 -31.71
N PHE A 15 -11.55 27.95 -31.21
CA PHE A 15 -11.74 27.78 -29.78
C PHE A 15 -10.37 27.88 -29.14
N THR A 16 -9.96 29.12 -28.85
CA THR A 16 -9.03 29.39 -27.75
C THR A 16 -9.72 28.96 -26.47
N ALA A 17 -9.74 27.64 -26.24
CA ALA A 17 -9.61 27.15 -24.88
C ALA A 17 -8.32 27.79 -24.37
N LEU A 18 -8.43 28.57 -23.30
CA LEU A 18 -7.32 28.83 -22.41
C LEU A 18 -6.84 27.47 -21.94
N ALA A 19 -5.96 26.87 -22.74
CA ALA A 19 -5.06 25.83 -22.33
C ALA A 19 -4.14 26.50 -21.30
N THR A 20 -4.59 26.56 -20.06
CA THR A 20 -3.66 26.37 -18.95
C THR A 20 -2.98 25.06 -19.28
N THR A 21 -1.73 25.14 -19.73
CA THR A 21 -0.82 24.01 -19.92
C THR A 21 -1.11 22.99 -18.81
N PRO A 22 -1.43 21.72 -19.13
CA PRO A 22 -1.61 20.74 -18.07
C PRO A 22 -0.33 20.77 -17.23
N ALA A 23 -0.50 20.87 -15.90
CA ALA A 23 0.58 20.58 -14.97
C ALA A 23 1.28 19.31 -15.47
N HIS A 24 2.59 19.40 -15.73
CA HIS A 24 3.34 18.35 -16.42
C HIS A 24 3.02 16.98 -15.81
N ALA A 25 2.65 15.98 -16.63
CA ALA A 25 2.41 14.62 -16.18
C ALA A 25 3.66 14.03 -15.47
N ALA A 26 3.50 12.94 -14.72
CA ALA A 26 4.65 12.26 -14.13
C ALA A 26 5.74 11.97 -15.18
N HIS A 27 6.98 12.12 -14.75
CA HIS A 27 8.15 11.92 -15.60
C HIS A 27 9.21 11.11 -14.85
N LEU A 28 10.17 10.58 -15.62
CA LEU A 28 11.32 9.89 -15.06
C LEU A 28 12.52 10.82 -15.00
N ALA A 29 13.11 10.95 -13.81
CA ALA A 29 14.39 11.61 -13.61
C ALA A 29 15.50 10.56 -13.53
N ARG A 30 16.59 10.76 -14.28
CA ARG A 30 17.76 9.88 -14.20
C ARG A 30 18.60 10.24 -12.98
N THR A 31 18.99 9.25 -12.19
CA THR A 31 19.91 9.42 -11.04
C THR A 31 21.37 9.43 -11.50
N ASP A 32 22.28 9.83 -10.61
CA ASP A 32 23.74 9.77 -10.86
C ASP A 32 24.23 8.35 -11.12
N SER A 33 23.55 7.33 -10.57
CA SER A 33 23.78 5.91 -10.83
C SER A 33 23.18 5.40 -12.15
N GLY A 34 22.56 6.26 -12.94
CA GLY A 34 21.91 5.91 -14.21
C GLY A 34 20.53 5.24 -14.07
N GLN A 35 19.99 5.15 -12.85
CA GLN A 35 18.66 4.59 -12.60
C GLN A 35 17.56 5.61 -12.86
N CYS A 36 16.33 5.14 -13.02
CA CYS A 36 15.16 6.01 -13.21
C CYS A 36 14.37 6.16 -11.94
N ARG A 37 14.13 7.42 -11.57
CA ARG A 37 13.29 7.82 -10.45
C ARG A 37 11.98 8.37 -10.98
N VAL A 38 10.86 7.93 -10.43
CA VAL A 38 9.55 8.48 -10.77
C VAL A 38 9.37 9.82 -10.06
N ILE A 39 8.95 10.85 -10.79
CA ILE A 39 8.57 12.16 -10.23
C ILE A 39 7.12 12.41 -10.59
N LEU A 40 6.26 12.45 -9.58
CA LEU A 40 4.82 12.63 -9.76
C LEU A 40 4.43 14.11 -9.75
N ASN A 41 3.38 14.43 -10.51
CA ASN A 41 2.73 15.72 -10.41
C ASN A 41 1.74 15.77 -9.23
N ASP A 42 1.21 16.96 -8.97
CA ASP A 42 0.32 17.19 -7.82
C ASP A 42 -0.94 16.32 -7.84
N ALA A 43 -1.49 16.03 -9.03
CA ALA A 43 -2.68 15.20 -9.19
C ALA A 43 -2.41 13.71 -8.94
N GLU A 44 -1.20 13.24 -9.22
CA GLU A 44 -0.79 11.84 -9.09
C GLU A 44 -0.24 11.51 -7.69
N ARG A 45 0.28 12.49 -6.95
CA ARG A 45 0.81 12.30 -5.59
C ARG A 45 -0.24 11.79 -4.60
N GLY A 46 -1.45 12.34 -4.63
CA GLY A 46 -2.52 11.97 -3.69
C GLY A 46 -2.84 10.47 -3.74
N PRO A 47 -3.20 9.92 -4.91
CA PRO A 47 -3.40 8.49 -5.11
C PRO A 47 -2.17 7.64 -4.82
N ALA A 48 -0.96 8.09 -5.17
CA ALA A 48 0.27 7.36 -4.84
C ALA A 48 0.52 7.25 -3.33
N TRP A 49 0.25 8.31 -2.57
CA TRP A 49 0.30 8.25 -1.10
C TRP A 49 -0.78 7.32 -0.53
N GLN A 50 -1.96 7.24 -1.16
CA GLN A 50 -2.96 6.24 -0.76
C GLN A 50 -2.47 4.82 -1.07
N ALA A 51 -1.88 4.59 -2.24
CA ALA A 51 -1.28 3.31 -2.62
C ALA A 51 -0.23 2.86 -1.61
N GLU A 52 0.64 3.77 -1.15
CA GLU A 52 1.60 3.50 -0.10
C GLU A 52 0.94 3.09 1.23
N ARG A 53 -0.11 3.80 1.65
CA ARG A 53 -0.86 3.44 2.88
C ARG A 53 -1.49 2.06 2.76
N ILE A 54 -2.06 1.72 1.60
CA ILE A 54 -2.63 0.39 1.33
C ILE A 54 -1.51 -0.65 1.36
N ALA A 55 -0.40 -0.41 0.67
CA ALA A 55 0.73 -1.34 0.62
C ALA A 55 1.30 -1.64 2.02
N LYS A 56 1.36 -0.64 2.91
CA LYS A 56 1.76 -0.83 4.30
C LYS A 56 0.84 -1.75 5.12
N THR A 57 -0.39 -1.97 4.66
CA THR A 57 -1.32 -2.96 5.27
C THR A 57 -1.11 -4.38 4.76
N LEU A 58 -0.40 -4.57 3.64
CA LEU A 58 -0.14 -5.88 3.03
C LEU A 58 1.05 -6.57 3.72
N THR A 59 0.84 -6.97 4.97
CA THR A 59 1.83 -7.67 5.78
C THR A 59 1.61 -9.18 5.76
N HIS A 60 2.62 -9.94 6.19
CA HIS A 60 2.49 -11.39 6.37
C HIS A 60 1.35 -11.77 7.34
N GLY A 61 1.09 -10.96 8.37
CA GLY A 61 -0.02 -11.16 9.31
C GLY A 61 -1.39 -10.94 8.68
N MET A 62 -1.53 -9.90 7.85
CA MET A 62 -2.77 -9.64 7.09
C MET A 62 -3.06 -10.81 6.13
N TYR A 63 -2.03 -11.33 5.46
CA TYR A 63 -2.17 -12.47 4.57
C TYR A 63 -2.49 -13.76 5.29
N ALA A 64 -1.83 -14.07 6.41
CA ALA A 64 -2.14 -15.24 7.22
C ALA A 64 -3.61 -15.22 7.67
N THR A 65 -4.10 -14.04 8.08
CA THR A 65 -5.52 -13.83 8.43
C THR A 65 -6.43 -14.10 7.24
N ALA A 66 -6.17 -13.47 6.09
CA ALA A 66 -6.97 -13.64 4.88
C ALA A 66 -7.01 -15.11 4.40
N VAL A 67 -5.87 -15.81 4.42
CA VAL A 67 -5.79 -17.20 4.00
C VAL A 67 -6.51 -18.12 4.98
N ALA A 68 -6.36 -17.91 6.29
CA ALA A 68 -7.06 -18.70 7.30
C ALA A 68 -8.59 -18.53 7.16
N GLU A 69 -9.07 -17.31 6.97
CA GLU A 69 -10.49 -17.02 6.72
C GLU A 69 -10.98 -17.70 5.43
N ALA A 70 -10.21 -17.61 4.34
CA ALA A 70 -10.57 -18.26 3.08
C ALA A 70 -10.65 -19.78 3.20
N PHE A 71 -9.74 -20.41 3.94
CA PHE A 71 -9.80 -21.82 4.28
C PHE A 71 -11.06 -22.14 5.10
N GLU A 72 -11.32 -21.41 6.17
CA GLU A 72 -12.45 -21.65 7.08
C GLU A 72 -13.81 -21.44 6.39
N ALA A 73 -13.89 -20.54 5.42
CA ALA A 73 -15.07 -20.35 4.57
C ALA A 73 -15.25 -21.47 3.52
N THR A 74 -14.16 -22.16 3.14
CA THR A 74 -14.19 -23.19 2.10
C THR A 74 -14.46 -24.59 2.66
N PHE A 75 -13.91 -24.89 3.83
CA PHE A 75 -13.97 -26.22 4.42
C PHE A 75 -14.86 -26.22 5.66
N GLU A 76 -16.08 -26.74 5.50
CA GLU A 76 -16.99 -26.91 6.62
C GLU A 76 -16.35 -27.76 7.73
N GLY A 77 -16.51 -27.31 8.99
CA GLY A 77 -15.92 -27.98 10.15
C GLY A 77 -14.42 -27.74 10.35
N LEU A 78 -13.75 -26.98 9.48
CA LEU A 78 -12.32 -26.68 9.62
C LEU A 78 -12.03 -25.78 10.82
N LYS A 79 -12.82 -24.72 10.97
CA LYS A 79 -12.62 -23.70 12.01
C LYS A 79 -12.52 -24.28 13.43
N PRO A 80 -13.45 -25.13 13.91
CA PRO A 80 -13.32 -25.75 15.23
C PRO A 80 -12.03 -26.55 15.44
N LEU A 81 -11.51 -27.22 14.39
CA LEU A 81 -10.25 -27.95 14.48
C LEU A 81 -9.04 -27.02 14.57
N GLY A 82 -9.05 -25.91 13.82
CA GLY A 82 -8.04 -24.88 13.89
C GLY A 82 -8.05 -24.13 15.23
N ASP A 83 -9.23 -23.78 15.75
CA ASP A 83 -9.37 -23.12 17.05
C ASP A 83 -8.88 -24.06 18.17
N ALA A 84 -9.31 -25.33 18.18
CA ALA A 84 -8.82 -26.32 19.13
C ALA A 84 -7.31 -26.62 19.00
N HIS A 85 -6.72 -26.37 17.83
CA HIS A 85 -5.26 -26.45 17.66
C HIS A 85 -4.55 -25.33 18.40
N LEU A 86 -5.05 -24.09 18.30
CA LEU A 86 -4.46 -22.93 18.95
C LEU A 86 -4.54 -22.98 20.48
N ASP A 87 -5.51 -23.71 21.03
CA ASP A 87 -5.67 -23.89 22.48
C ASP A 87 -4.71 -24.92 23.10
N GLN A 88 -3.93 -25.65 22.28
CA GLN A 88 -2.99 -26.66 22.79
C GLN A 88 -1.77 -25.99 23.44
N PRO A 89 -1.34 -26.43 24.64
CA PRO A 89 -0.23 -25.78 25.37
C PRO A 89 1.08 -25.67 24.58
N ALA A 90 1.43 -26.70 23.80
CA ALA A 90 2.63 -26.68 22.97
C ALA A 90 2.56 -25.62 21.86
N ILE A 91 1.36 -25.39 21.29
CA ILE A 91 1.13 -24.38 20.25
C ILE A 91 1.18 -22.97 20.86
N ILE A 92 0.53 -22.76 22.01
CA ILE A 92 0.58 -21.50 22.75
C ILE A 92 2.02 -21.12 23.10
N SER A 93 2.79 -22.07 23.67
CA SER A 93 4.20 -21.87 24.01
C SER A 93 5.05 -21.51 22.80
N TYR A 94 4.86 -22.20 21.67
CA TYR A 94 5.58 -21.92 20.43
C TYR A 94 5.27 -20.51 19.88
N GLN A 95 4.00 -20.13 19.91
CA GLN A 95 3.53 -18.84 19.42
C GLN A 95 3.97 -17.67 20.31
N GLN A 96 4.10 -17.90 21.62
CA GLN A 96 4.68 -16.92 22.54
C GLN A 96 6.12 -16.57 22.17
N LEU A 97 6.96 -17.57 21.89
CA LEU A 97 8.35 -17.36 21.46
C LEU A 97 8.41 -16.54 20.17
N ARG A 98 7.55 -16.85 19.19
CA ARG A 98 7.45 -16.09 17.93
C ARG A 98 6.99 -14.65 18.13
N LEU A 99 6.06 -14.41 19.06
CA LEU A 99 5.61 -13.07 19.41
C LEU A 99 6.74 -12.24 20.03
N GLU A 100 7.58 -12.88 20.84
CA GLU A 100 8.81 -12.30 21.41
C GLU A 100 9.96 -12.15 20.41
N GLY A 101 9.77 -12.59 19.15
CA GLY A 101 10.78 -12.53 18.09
C GLY A 101 11.90 -13.56 18.24
N GLN A 102 11.65 -14.63 18.99
CA GLN A 102 12.60 -15.72 19.21
C GLN A 102 12.35 -16.88 18.24
N GLU A 103 13.44 -17.54 17.83
CA GLU A 103 13.39 -18.79 17.07
C GLU A 103 13.13 -19.96 18.05
N PRO A 104 12.01 -20.68 17.95
CA PRO A 104 11.61 -21.66 18.97
C PRO A 104 12.48 -22.92 19.05
N GLY A 105 13.36 -23.16 18.07
CA GLY A 105 14.18 -24.37 17.97
C GLY A 105 13.37 -25.65 17.72
N GLU A 106 14.00 -26.80 17.92
CA GLU A 106 13.35 -28.12 17.83
C GLU A 106 12.35 -28.31 18.99
N ARG A 107 11.10 -28.68 18.65
CA ARG A 107 9.99 -28.79 19.61
C ARG A 107 9.15 -30.05 19.34
N PRO A 108 9.58 -31.22 19.86
CA PRO A 108 8.86 -32.48 19.62
C PRO A 108 7.40 -32.47 20.12
N ASP A 109 7.11 -31.69 21.17
CA ASP A 109 5.76 -31.49 21.71
C ASP A 109 4.86 -30.71 20.74
N TYR A 110 5.41 -29.67 20.11
CA TYR A 110 4.75 -28.90 19.06
C TYR A 110 4.51 -29.77 17.82
N ASP A 111 5.51 -30.52 17.38
CA ASP A 111 5.41 -31.39 16.20
C ASP A 111 4.34 -32.48 16.40
N ALA A 112 4.29 -33.10 17.58
CA ALA A 112 3.26 -34.08 17.93
C ALA A 112 1.85 -33.47 17.94
N ALA A 113 1.68 -32.29 18.55
CA ALA A 113 0.42 -31.54 18.57
C ALA A 113 -0.05 -31.20 17.14
N ARG A 114 0.88 -30.77 16.28
CA ARG A 114 0.61 -30.48 14.88
C ARG A 114 0.23 -31.73 14.09
N ALA A 115 0.98 -32.83 14.25
CA ALA A 115 0.67 -34.11 13.60
C ALA A 115 -0.72 -34.63 13.97
N ALA A 116 -1.07 -34.64 15.26
CA ALA A 116 -2.39 -35.06 15.73
C ALA A 116 -3.53 -34.18 15.17
N THR A 117 -3.26 -32.89 14.95
CA THR A 117 -4.22 -31.98 14.31
C THR A 117 -4.37 -32.30 12.83
N LYS A 118 -3.27 -32.54 12.11
CA LYS A 118 -3.27 -32.90 10.68
C LYS A 118 -4.08 -34.17 10.40
N GLU A 119 -4.03 -35.17 11.26
CA GLU A 119 -4.85 -36.38 11.12
C GLU A 119 -6.36 -36.08 11.12
N LYS A 120 -6.80 -35.08 11.89
CA LYS A 120 -8.19 -34.62 11.90
C LYS A 120 -8.51 -33.82 10.63
N LEU A 121 -7.60 -32.95 10.19
CA LEU A 121 -7.74 -32.15 8.97
C LEU A 121 -7.84 -33.00 7.71
N ALA A 122 -7.11 -34.12 7.66
CA ALA A 122 -7.15 -35.07 6.56
C ALA A 122 -8.58 -35.59 6.28
N LYS A 123 -9.41 -35.73 7.33
CA LYS A 123 -10.82 -36.15 7.20
C LYS A 123 -11.69 -35.11 6.49
N LEU A 124 -11.25 -33.85 6.43
CA LEU A 124 -11.91 -32.77 5.69
C LEU A 124 -11.36 -32.60 4.25
N GLY A 125 -10.37 -33.42 3.87
CA GLY A 125 -9.71 -33.36 2.57
C GLY A 125 -8.50 -32.42 2.51
N LEU A 126 -8.01 -31.93 3.64
CA LEU A 126 -6.74 -31.21 3.76
C LEU A 126 -5.64 -32.21 4.14
N VAL A 127 -4.93 -32.73 3.16
CA VAL A 127 -3.86 -33.72 3.36
C VAL A 127 -2.48 -33.09 3.15
N SER A 128 -1.44 -33.74 3.68
CA SER A 128 -0.05 -33.39 3.37
C SER A 128 0.29 -31.91 3.68
N THR A 129 0.94 -31.24 2.73
CA THR A 129 1.37 -29.83 2.76
C THR A 129 0.22 -28.83 2.88
N ASP A 130 -0.99 -29.18 2.46
CA ASP A 130 -2.13 -28.25 2.48
C ASP A 130 -2.62 -28.05 3.92
N ALA A 131 -2.59 -29.11 4.73
CA ALA A 131 -2.86 -29.04 6.16
C ALA A 131 -1.78 -28.24 6.90
N ASP A 132 -0.51 -28.40 6.53
CA ASP A 132 0.57 -27.60 7.10
C ASP A 132 0.39 -26.12 6.77
N PHE A 133 0.11 -25.81 5.50
CA PHE A 133 -0.12 -24.44 5.07
C PHE A 133 -1.29 -23.80 5.82
N TYR A 134 -2.42 -24.51 5.97
CA TYR A 134 -3.54 -24.01 6.79
C TYR A 134 -3.10 -23.74 8.23
N LEU A 135 -2.41 -24.68 8.89
CA LEU A 135 -1.99 -24.51 10.28
C LEU A 135 -0.99 -23.36 10.47
N ASP A 136 -0.07 -23.14 9.53
CA ASP A 136 0.85 -22.01 9.55
C ASP A 136 0.13 -20.68 9.42
N MET A 137 -0.85 -20.60 8.51
CA MET A 137 -1.66 -19.40 8.33
C MET A 137 -2.58 -19.17 9.54
N LYS A 138 -3.16 -20.23 10.10
CA LYS A 138 -4.00 -20.19 11.30
C LYS A 138 -3.22 -19.69 12.52
N GLN A 139 -2.00 -20.19 12.72
CA GLN A 139 -1.09 -19.69 13.74
C GLN A 139 -0.63 -18.25 13.45
N GLY A 140 -0.26 -17.92 12.21
CA GLY A 140 0.12 -16.55 11.83
C GLY A 140 -0.99 -15.54 12.07
N ALA A 141 -2.24 -15.92 11.84
CA ALA A 141 -3.44 -15.11 12.10
C ALA A 141 -3.69 -14.86 13.60
N GLN A 142 -3.13 -15.68 14.49
CA GLN A 142 -3.24 -15.50 15.94
C GLN A 142 -2.29 -14.42 16.49
N ILE A 143 -1.15 -14.24 15.83
CA ILE A 143 -0.11 -13.25 16.19
C ILE A 143 0.28 -12.40 14.97
N PRO A 144 -0.69 -11.74 14.31
CA PRO A 144 -0.46 -11.05 13.05
C PRO A 144 0.45 -9.82 13.21
N LEU A 145 0.67 -9.36 14.45
CA LEU A 145 1.51 -8.22 14.79
C LEU A 145 2.86 -8.63 15.42
N SER A 146 3.22 -9.91 15.35
CA SER A 146 4.58 -10.40 15.65
C SER A 146 5.62 -9.75 14.72
N PRO A 147 6.93 -9.79 15.05
CA PRO A 147 7.97 -9.24 14.17
C PRO A 147 7.90 -9.75 12.73
N ALA A 148 7.68 -11.06 12.55
CA ALA A 148 7.45 -11.65 11.23
C ALA A 148 6.11 -11.23 10.61
N GLY A 149 5.03 -11.17 11.42
CA GLY A 149 3.71 -10.77 10.96
C GLY A 149 3.62 -9.31 10.46
N LYS A 150 4.42 -8.40 11.03
CA LYS A 150 4.51 -7.00 10.62
C LYS A 150 5.33 -6.77 9.34
N ALA A 151 6.15 -7.74 8.95
CA ALA A 151 6.94 -7.62 7.73
C ALA A 151 6.01 -7.54 6.51
N LEU A 152 6.36 -6.66 5.57
CA LEU A 152 5.63 -6.50 4.31
C LEU A 152 5.72 -7.77 3.49
N GLN A 153 4.61 -8.17 2.89
CA GLN A 153 4.59 -9.33 2.03
C GLN A 153 4.97 -8.97 0.60
N GLY A 154 5.93 -9.73 0.04
CA GLY A 154 6.20 -9.79 -1.39
C GLY A 154 6.25 -8.43 -2.10
N SER A 155 5.33 -8.22 -3.04
CA SER A 155 5.24 -7.06 -3.93
C SER A 155 4.82 -5.76 -3.25
N ALA A 156 4.38 -5.78 -1.99
CA ALA A 156 3.90 -4.57 -1.28
C ALA A 156 4.94 -3.43 -1.32
N ARG A 157 6.23 -3.77 -1.22
CA ARG A 157 7.31 -2.77 -1.27
C ARG A 157 7.37 -1.96 -2.57
N TRP A 158 6.88 -2.51 -3.67
CA TRP A 158 6.92 -1.82 -4.98
C TRP A 158 6.09 -0.54 -5.01
N TYR A 159 5.11 -0.44 -4.11
CA TYR A 159 4.15 0.65 -4.07
C TYR A 159 4.45 1.66 -2.96
N ILE A 160 5.56 1.49 -2.24
CA ILE A 160 5.99 2.41 -1.18
C ILE A 160 6.90 3.47 -1.78
N GLY A 161 6.61 4.74 -1.51
CA GLY A 161 7.45 5.85 -1.96
C GLY A 161 7.53 6.00 -3.47
N ILE A 162 6.46 5.66 -4.22
CA ILE A 162 6.44 5.76 -5.70
C ILE A 162 6.98 7.12 -6.16
N ASP A 163 6.55 8.22 -5.52
CA ASP A 163 7.11 9.54 -5.79
C ASP A 163 8.53 9.65 -5.22
N GLY A 164 9.50 9.81 -6.11
CA GLY A 164 10.89 10.00 -5.78
C GLY A 164 11.69 8.71 -5.52
N SER A 165 11.12 7.50 -5.69
CA SER A 165 11.87 6.24 -5.61
C SER A 165 12.30 5.69 -6.97
N VAL A 166 13.28 4.78 -6.93
CA VAL A 166 13.63 3.92 -8.06
C VAL A 166 12.69 2.70 -8.01
N PRO A 167 11.92 2.40 -9.08
CA PRO A 167 10.99 1.28 -9.07
C PRO A 167 11.67 -0.09 -8.90
N GLU A 168 11.26 -0.83 -7.88
CA GLU A 168 11.81 -2.15 -7.54
C GLU A 168 10.98 -3.33 -8.10
N VAL A 169 10.08 -3.06 -9.04
CA VAL A 169 9.12 -4.06 -9.54
C VAL A 169 9.86 -5.21 -10.25
N THR A 170 9.50 -6.46 -9.95
CA THR A 170 10.07 -7.63 -10.62
C THR A 170 9.09 -8.24 -11.62
N SER A 171 9.57 -9.16 -12.46
CA SER A 171 8.64 -9.98 -13.27
C SER A 171 7.79 -10.84 -12.32
N LEU A 172 6.50 -10.99 -12.63
CA LEU A 172 5.57 -11.78 -11.82
C LEU A 172 5.74 -13.30 -12.00
N GLY A 173 6.49 -13.71 -13.03
CA GLY A 173 6.73 -15.12 -13.38
C GLY A 173 5.66 -15.71 -14.30
N GLU A 174 5.99 -16.81 -14.98
CA GLU A 174 5.16 -17.37 -16.06
C GLU A 174 3.79 -17.90 -15.59
N ASN A 175 3.72 -18.39 -14.34
CA ASN A 175 2.52 -19.01 -13.76
C ASN A 175 1.73 -18.05 -12.85
N TYR A 176 2.00 -16.75 -12.91
CA TYR A 176 1.27 -15.74 -12.14
C TYR A 176 0.16 -15.14 -12.98
N VAL A 177 -1.05 -15.08 -12.42
CA VAL A 177 -2.22 -14.51 -13.07
C VAL A 177 -2.43 -13.09 -12.56
N PHE A 178 -2.19 -12.11 -13.44
CA PHE A 178 -2.29 -10.68 -13.12
C PHE A 178 -3.65 -10.30 -12.51
N GLY A 179 -3.65 -9.61 -11.38
CA GLY A 179 -4.85 -9.11 -10.72
C GLY A 179 -5.78 -10.21 -10.21
N ARG A 180 -5.24 -11.39 -9.91
CA ARG A 180 -5.98 -12.56 -9.41
C ARG A 180 -5.30 -13.17 -8.20
N THR A 181 -5.17 -12.41 -7.13
CA THR A 181 -4.52 -12.86 -5.88
C THR A 181 -5.12 -14.15 -5.34
N GLY A 182 -6.44 -14.33 -5.39
CA GLY A 182 -7.11 -15.56 -4.97
C GLY A 182 -6.62 -16.81 -5.74
N ASP A 183 -6.60 -16.73 -7.07
CA ASP A 183 -6.11 -17.83 -7.93
C ASP A 183 -4.61 -18.09 -7.69
N ASN A 184 -3.82 -17.02 -7.56
CA ASN A 184 -2.37 -17.10 -7.29
C ASN A 184 -2.06 -17.74 -5.94
N THR A 185 -2.90 -17.55 -4.92
CA THR A 185 -2.77 -18.23 -3.63
C THR A 185 -3.25 -19.68 -3.74
N ALA A 186 -4.38 -19.93 -4.40
CA ALA A 186 -4.97 -21.25 -4.54
C ALA A 186 -4.08 -22.24 -5.31
N ARG A 187 -3.20 -21.75 -6.19
CA ARG A 187 -2.27 -22.59 -6.97
C ARG A 187 -1.36 -23.48 -6.13
N PHE A 188 -1.13 -23.12 -4.86
CA PHE A 188 -0.30 -23.92 -3.96
C PHE A 188 -1.05 -25.10 -3.35
N LEU A 189 -2.38 -25.15 -3.47
CA LEU A 189 -3.25 -26.19 -2.89
C LEU A 189 -3.40 -27.39 -3.82
N ASN A 190 -2.27 -28.02 -4.17
CA ASN A 190 -2.22 -29.00 -5.26
C ASN A 190 -2.96 -30.31 -4.97
N HIS A 191 -3.21 -30.66 -3.71
CA HIS A 191 -3.87 -31.92 -3.33
C HIS A 191 -5.36 -31.72 -2.99
N VAL A 192 -5.83 -30.48 -2.95
CA VAL A 192 -7.24 -30.13 -2.79
C VAL A 192 -7.97 -30.34 -4.12
N GLN A 193 -9.17 -30.94 -4.04
CA GLN A 193 -10.08 -31.11 -5.18
C GLN A 193 -10.37 -29.78 -5.87
N ASP A 194 -10.41 -29.77 -7.20
CA ASP A 194 -10.48 -28.54 -7.99
C ASP A 194 -11.62 -27.60 -7.60
N TRP A 195 -12.83 -28.13 -7.37
CA TRP A 195 -13.97 -27.30 -6.96
C TRP A 195 -13.75 -26.61 -5.60
N LYS A 196 -13.07 -27.27 -4.65
CA LYS A 196 -12.68 -26.66 -3.37
C LYS A 196 -11.57 -25.64 -3.55
N ARG A 197 -10.63 -25.89 -4.47
CA ARG A 197 -9.57 -24.94 -4.81
C ARG A 197 -10.16 -23.66 -5.42
N THR A 198 -11.14 -23.79 -6.32
CA THR A 198 -11.90 -22.67 -6.88
C THR A 198 -12.70 -21.93 -5.80
N ALA A 199 -13.36 -22.65 -4.90
CA ALA A 199 -14.07 -22.03 -3.77
C ALA A 199 -13.11 -21.26 -2.84
N PHE A 200 -11.94 -21.83 -2.54
CA PHE A 200 -10.88 -21.16 -1.80
C PHE A 200 -10.40 -19.89 -2.52
N ALA A 201 -10.13 -19.97 -3.84
CA ALA A 201 -9.71 -18.80 -4.62
C ALA A 201 -10.78 -17.69 -4.56
N SER A 202 -12.05 -18.05 -4.70
CA SER A 202 -13.18 -17.12 -4.58
C SER A 202 -13.25 -16.48 -3.20
N ASN A 203 -13.17 -17.27 -2.13
CA ASN A 203 -13.20 -16.77 -0.76
C ASN A 203 -11.98 -15.87 -0.46
N MET A 204 -10.81 -16.23 -0.96
CA MET A 204 -9.60 -15.41 -0.84
C MET A 204 -9.75 -14.08 -1.58
N SER A 205 -10.32 -14.07 -2.78
CA SER A 205 -10.59 -12.85 -3.56
C SER A 205 -11.57 -11.89 -2.87
N GLU A 206 -12.41 -12.37 -1.95
CA GLU A 206 -13.30 -11.51 -1.17
C GLU A 206 -12.60 -10.76 -0.03
N THR A 207 -11.42 -11.22 0.40
CA THR A 207 -10.66 -10.62 1.50
C THR A 207 -10.15 -9.22 1.14
N TYR A 208 -9.94 -8.38 2.16
CA TYR A 208 -9.29 -7.08 1.97
C TYR A 208 -7.90 -7.23 1.34
N PHE A 209 -7.11 -8.22 1.79
CA PHE A 209 -5.76 -8.46 1.30
C PHE A 209 -5.72 -8.66 -0.23
N ALA A 210 -6.59 -9.53 -0.76
CA ALA A 210 -6.65 -9.80 -2.20
C ALA A 210 -7.10 -8.57 -2.98
N LYS A 211 -8.20 -7.94 -2.57
CA LYS A 211 -8.72 -6.71 -3.21
C LYS A 211 -7.69 -5.59 -3.24
N ALA A 212 -6.97 -5.39 -2.14
CA ALA A 212 -5.91 -4.39 -2.03
C ALA A 212 -4.72 -4.72 -2.94
N THR A 213 -4.25 -5.97 -2.95
CA THR A 213 -3.15 -6.42 -3.83
C THR A 213 -3.52 -6.26 -5.29
N ASP A 214 -4.68 -6.77 -5.71
CA ASP A 214 -5.15 -6.70 -7.09
C ASP A 214 -5.34 -5.23 -7.52
N SER A 215 -5.90 -4.38 -6.66
CA SER A 215 -6.05 -2.94 -6.94
C SER A 215 -4.71 -2.24 -7.15
N LEU A 216 -3.69 -2.53 -6.34
CA LEU A 216 -2.36 -1.94 -6.52
C LEU A 216 -1.71 -2.44 -7.80
N GLU A 217 -1.83 -3.73 -8.08
CA GLU A 217 -1.27 -4.35 -9.27
C GLU A 217 -1.86 -3.75 -10.56
N PHE A 218 -3.19 -3.69 -10.67
CA PHE A 218 -3.90 -3.09 -11.81
C PHE A 218 -3.50 -1.63 -12.06
N ARG A 219 -3.27 -0.87 -10.99
CA ARG A 219 -3.01 0.57 -11.09
C ARG A 219 -1.56 0.90 -11.39
N TYR A 220 -0.61 0.11 -10.90
CA TYR A 220 0.78 0.53 -10.83
C TYR A 220 1.78 -0.44 -11.47
N TYR A 221 1.49 -1.73 -11.58
CA TYR A 221 2.50 -2.72 -11.97
C TYR A 221 3.19 -2.39 -13.32
N TYR A 222 2.42 -2.23 -14.39
CA TYR A 222 2.99 -2.00 -15.72
C TYR A 222 3.65 -0.63 -15.84
N LEU A 223 3.12 0.40 -15.18
CA LEU A 223 3.71 1.73 -15.15
C LEU A 223 5.06 1.72 -14.43
N LEU A 224 5.13 1.06 -13.28
CA LEU A 224 6.38 0.88 -12.54
C LEU A 224 7.37 -0.01 -13.30
N LYS A 225 6.88 -0.99 -14.07
CA LYS A 225 7.74 -1.85 -14.90
C LYS A 225 8.36 -1.07 -16.06
N GLN A 226 7.56 -0.25 -16.73
CA GLN A 226 8.02 0.66 -17.76
C GLN A 226 9.02 1.68 -17.21
N ALA A 227 8.75 2.20 -16.00
CA ALA A 227 9.60 3.18 -15.33
C ALA A 227 11.02 2.68 -15.00
N GLN A 228 11.29 1.37 -15.08
CA GLN A 228 12.65 0.82 -14.93
C GLN A 228 13.56 1.12 -16.14
N GLN A 229 12.98 1.42 -17.30
CA GLN A 229 13.74 1.69 -18.52
C GLN A 229 13.81 3.21 -18.74
N CYS A 230 15.00 3.78 -18.59
CA CYS A 230 15.27 5.21 -18.84
C CYS A 230 15.29 5.59 -20.33
N SER A 231 14.33 5.09 -21.11
CA SER A 231 14.14 5.45 -22.52
C SER A 231 13.70 6.91 -22.66
N ASP A 232 13.76 7.47 -23.88
CA ASP A 232 13.41 8.87 -24.16
C ASP A 232 11.95 9.16 -23.77
N ASN A 233 11.77 9.71 -22.55
CA ASN A 233 10.55 9.64 -21.72
C ASN A 233 9.27 10.25 -22.34
N PRO A 234 8.29 9.46 -22.82
CA PRO A 234 6.91 9.92 -22.83
C PRO A 234 6.39 10.10 -21.38
N PRO A 235 5.35 10.93 -21.15
CA PRO A 235 4.75 11.06 -19.84
C PRO A 235 4.23 9.71 -19.33
N LEU A 236 4.57 9.36 -18.08
CA LEU A 236 3.89 8.28 -17.39
C LEU A 236 2.59 8.86 -16.84
N ILE A 237 1.48 8.18 -17.08
CA ILE A 237 0.20 8.59 -16.52
C ILE A 237 -0.13 7.60 -15.41
N PHE A 238 0.13 8.01 -14.17
CA PHE A 238 -0.28 7.26 -13.00
C PHE A 238 -1.77 7.47 -12.72
N SER A 239 -2.36 6.54 -11.96
CA SER A 239 -3.75 6.67 -11.54
C SER A 239 -3.95 7.98 -10.77
N THR A 240 -4.81 8.86 -11.30
CA THR A 240 -5.28 10.08 -10.63
C THR A 240 -6.48 9.81 -9.71
N GLN A 241 -7.03 8.61 -9.76
CA GLN A 241 -8.14 8.18 -8.93
C GLN A 241 -7.63 7.43 -7.70
N ASN A 242 -8.28 7.68 -6.57
CA ASN A 242 -8.09 6.89 -5.36
C ASN A 242 -8.55 5.44 -5.58
N ALA A 243 -7.93 4.51 -4.85
CA ALA A 243 -8.40 3.15 -4.74
C ALA A 243 -9.73 3.11 -3.99
N ASN A 244 -10.72 2.45 -4.57
CA ASN A 244 -11.98 2.14 -3.91
C ASN A 244 -11.85 0.76 -3.27
N LEU A 245 -11.48 0.74 -1.99
CA LEU A 245 -11.26 -0.47 -1.21
C LEU A 245 -12.10 -0.41 0.08
N PRO A 246 -12.54 -1.56 0.60
CA PRO A 246 -13.10 -1.61 1.94
C PRO A 246 -12.06 -1.16 2.98
N THR A 247 -12.53 -0.76 4.16
CA THR A 247 -11.65 -0.42 5.28
C THR A 247 -10.78 -1.64 5.64
N PRO A 248 -9.45 -1.46 5.85
CA PRO A 248 -8.59 -2.55 6.29
C PRO A 248 -9.08 -3.12 7.63
N PRO A 249 -9.09 -4.45 7.80
CA PRO A 249 -9.47 -5.05 9.07
C PRO A 249 -8.44 -4.70 10.15
N VAL A 250 -8.92 -4.52 11.38
CA VAL A 250 -8.06 -4.25 12.53
C VAL A 250 -7.46 -5.56 13.02
N LEU A 251 -6.14 -5.69 12.89
CA LEU A 251 -5.41 -6.86 13.35
C LEU A 251 -5.12 -6.77 14.86
N LYS A 252 -5.19 -7.90 15.56
CA LYS A 252 -4.85 -8.02 16.99
C LYS A 252 -4.18 -9.36 17.26
N ASN A 253 -3.23 -9.39 18.19
CA ASN A 253 -2.72 -10.64 18.75
C ASN A 253 -3.75 -11.21 19.72
N THR A 254 -4.02 -12.51 19.66
CA THR A 254 -5.13 -13.14 20.39
C THR A 254 -4.73 -14.39 21.18
N LEU A 255 -3.46 -14.55 21.57
CA LEU A 255 -2.97 -15.72 22.30
C LEU A 255 -3.87 -16.12 23.50
N PRO A 256 -4.36 -17.38 23.56
CA PRO A 256 -5.19 -17.83 24.68
C PRO A 256 -4.46 -17.67 26.02
N GLY A 257 -5.18 -17.17 27.03
CA GLY A 257 -4.65 -17.00 28.39
C GLY A 257 -3.75 -15.78 28.60
N GLN A 258 -3.49 -14.98 27.57
CA GLN A 258 -2.90 -13.65 27.73
C GLN A 258 -3.97 -12.56 27.75
N PRO A 259 -3.78 -11.48 28.52
CA PRO A 259 -4.55 -10.27 28.29
C PRO A 259 -4.41 -9.90 26.81
N ALA A 260 -5.51 -9.52 26.17
CA ALA A 260 -5.43 -8.88 24.86
C ALA A 260 -4.34 -7.80 24.95
N ASP A 261 -3.39 -7.85 24.00
CA ASP A 261 -2.26 -6.93 23.90
C ASP A 261 -2.73 -5.54 24.40
N PRO A 262 -2.14 -4.95 25.46
CA PRO A 262 -2.48 -3.59 25.81
C PRO A 262 -2.16 -2.81 24.55
N SER A 263 -3.22 -2.41 23.84
CA SER A 263 -3.15 -1.76 22.54
C SER A 263 -1.88 -0.92 22.55
N THR A 264 -0.92 -1.22 21.66
CA THR A 264 0.19 -0.31 21.43
C THR A 264 -0.42 1.08 21.41
N PRO A 265 -0.01 2.01 22.29
CA PRO A 265 -0.77 3.23 22.53
C PRO A 265 -1.16 3.77 21.18
N GLU A 266 -2.47 3.97 20.97
CA GLU A 266 -2.93 4.81 19.89
C GLU A 266 -1.93 5.96 19.85
N THR A 267 -1.23 6.14 18.72
CA THR A 267 -0.54 7.41 18.52
C THR A 267 -1.61 8.43 18.86
N PRO A 268 -1.42 9.24 19.93
CA PRO A 268 -2.55 9.86 20.57
C PRO A 268 -3.30 10.58 19.48
N THR A 269 -4.55 10.19 19.25
CA THR A 269 -5.50 11.12 18.67
C THR A 269 -5.27 12.40 19.46
N PRO A 270 -4.84 13.52 18.85
CA PRO A 270 -4.55 14.72 19.59
C PRO A 270 -5.75 14.96 20.49
N GLU A 271 -5.54 14.85 21.79
CA GLU A 271 -6.59 14.96 22.76
C GLU A 271 -7.17 16.35 22.54
N GLN A 272 -8.36 16.40 21.97
CA GLN A 272 -9.09 17.63 21.82
C GLN A 272 -9.32 18.11 23.27
N PRO A 273 -8.76 19.25 23.70
CA PRO A 273 -8.90 19.67 25.08
C PRO A 273 -10.38 19.85 25.39
N ALA A 274 -10.87 19.18 26.43
CA ALA A 274 -12.19 19.44 26.98
C ALA A 274 -12.29 20.93 27.36
N PRO A 275 -13.46 21.55 27.14
CA PRO A 275 -13.58 22.98 26.96
C PRO A 275 -13.33 23.73 28.26
N LYS A 276 -12.35 24.65 28.24
CA LYS A 276 -12.29 25.75 29.22
C LYS A 276 -13.08 26.93 28.63
N PRO A 277 -13.84 27.70 29.44
CA PRO A 277 -14.82 28.65 28.94
C PRO A 277 -14.19 29.66 27.99
N GLU A 278 -14.94 29.93 26.91
CA GLU A 278 -14.57 30.77 25.78
C GLU A 278 -13.90 32.09 26.18
N GLN A 279 -12.80 32.39 25.49
CA GLN A 279 -12.50 33.77 25.13
C GLN A 279 -12.16 33.81 23.64
N PRO A 280 -12.93 34.55 22.81
CA PRO A 280 -12.84 34.42 21.36
C PRO A 280 -11.52 35.01 20.87
N GLN A 281 -10.67 34.16 20.28
CA GLN A 281 -9.50 34.64 19.54
C GLN A 281 -9.95 35.03 18.13
N ASN A 282 -9.95 36.35 17.90
CA ASN A 282 -10.31 36.97 16.63
C ASN A 282 -9.38 36.53 15.49
N PHE A 283 -9.94 36.56 14.27
CA PHE A 283 -9.33 36.22 12.98
C PHE A 283 -7.90 36.75 12.75
N ASP A 284 -7.50 37.83 13.45
CA ASP A 284 -6.19 38.46 13.36
C ASP A 284 -5.02 37.57 13.78
N ALA A 285 -5.21 36.63 14.73
CA ALA A 285 -4.12 35.77 15.20
C ALA A 285 -3.72 34.70 14.18
N LYS A 286 -4.71 34.13 13.46
CA LYS A 286 -4.44 33.18 12.36
C LYS A 286 -3.86 33.88 11.13
N LEU A 287 -4.30 35.11 10.85
CA LEU A 287 -3.73 35.92 9.78
C LEU A 287 -2.27 36.31 10.08
N GLY A 288 -1.93 36.65 11.33
CA GLY A 288 -0.57 36.96 11.75
C GLY A 288 0.41 35.79 11.60
N GLN A 289 -0.05 34.56 11.85
CA GLN A 289 0.77 33.36 11.68
C GLN A 289 1.05 33.05 10.19
N ILE A 290 0.05 33.27 9.32
CA ILE A 290 0.18 33.11 7.87
C ILE A 290 1.07 34.21 7.28
N ILE A 291 0.91 35.46 7.72
CA ILE A 291 1.77 36.58 7.30
C ILE A 291 3.21 36.36 7.77
N GLY A 292 3.44 35.80 8.96
CA GLY A 292 4.78 35.46 9.45
C GLY A 292 5.51 34.43 8.58
N ILE A 293 4.78 33.42 8.08
CA ILE A 293 5.32 32.42 7.16
C ILE A 293 5.65 33.05 5.80
N ILE A 294 4.76 33.91 5.28
CA ILE A 294 4.99 34.61 4.00
C ILE A 294 6.19 35.58 4.08
N ALA A 295 6.35 36.30 5.20
CA ALA A 295 7.48 37.19 5.41
C ALA A 295 8.82 36.43 5.49
N ALA A 296 8.84 35.25 6.12
CA ALA A 296 10.03 34.40 6.17
C ALA A 296 10.42 33.86 4.79
N VAL A 297 9.44 33.48 3.96
CA VAL A 297 9.68 33.02 2.58
C VAL A 297 10.16 34.16 1.68
N LEU A 298 9.60 35.37 1.83
CA LEU A 298 10.04 36.55 1.06
C LEU A 298 11.44 37.03 1.47
N ALA A 299 11.81 36.94 2.74
CA ALA A 299 13.17 37.25 3.19
C ALA A 299 14.21 36.24 2.65
N ALA A 300 13.85 34.95 2.59
CA ALA A 300 14.69 33.91 1.99
C ALA A 300 14.85 34.11 0.47
N LEU A 301 13.79 34.52 -0.24
CA LEU A 301 13.84 34.86 -1.66
C LEU A 301 14.66 36.14 -1.90
N GLY A 302 14.54 37.16 -1.05
CA GLY A 302 15.34 38.38 -1.12
C GLY A 302 16.85 38.12 -0.95
N GLY A 303 17.22 37.23 -0.04
CA GLY A 303 18.61 36.77 0.13
C GLY A 303 19.15 36.02 -1.11
N LEU A 304 18.30 35.21 -1.75
CA LEU A 304 18.63 34.49 -2.98
C LEU A 304 18.84 35.46 -4.16
N PHE A 305 18.01 36.49 -4.30
CA PHE A 305 18.16 37.51 -5.35
C PHE A 305 19.40 38.40 -5.16
N ALA A 306 19.77 38.73 -3.92
CA ALA A 306 21.00 39.46 -3.62
C ALA A 306 22.26 38.64 -4.00
N LEU A 307 22.24 37.33 -3.76
CA LEU A 307 23.29 36.39 -4.18
C LEU A 307 23.39 36.27 -5.70
N LEU A 308 22.27 36.21 -6.40
CA LEU A 308 22.21 36.12 -7.88
C LEU A 308 22.70 37.41 -8.56
N LYS A 309 22.45 38.59 -7.97
CA LYS A 309 22.94 39.88 -8.48
C LYS A 309 24.45 40.06 -8.28
N ASN A 310 25.00 39.59 -7.15
CA ASN A 310 26.44 39.55 -6.91
C ASN A 310 27.17 38.54 -7.82
N ALA A 311 26.46 37.53 -8.34
CA ALA A 311 26.97 36.57 -9.32
C ALA A 311 26.85 37.02 -10.78
N GLY A 312 26.45 38.28 -11.03
CA GLY A 312 26.39 38.88 -12.38
C GLY A 312 25.19 38.46 -13.24
N ILE A 313 24.18 37.82 -12.64
CA ILE A 313 22.96 37.40 -13.33
C ILE A 313 21.94 38.54 -13.29
N ASN A 314 21.54 39.04 -14.47
CA ASN A 314 20.54 40.11 -14.60
C ASN A 314 19.13 39.54 -14.34
N VAL A 315 18.51 39.94 -13.23
CA VAL A 315 17.17 39.53 -12.83
C VAL A 315 16.17 40.69 -13.08
N PRO A 316 14.95 40.44 -13.59
CA PRO A 316 13.92 41.46 -13.75
C PRO A 316 13.54 42.13 -12.42
N GLU A 317 13.32 43.45 -12.42
CA GLU A 317 12.80 44.16 -11.24
C GLU A 317 11.38 43.69 -10.91
N LEU A 318 11.17 43.27 -9.65
CA LEU A 318 9.85 42.92 -9.14
C LEU A 318 8.95 44.17 -9.08
N PRO A 319 7.64 44.05 -9.41
CA PRO A 319 6.71 45.15 -9.30
C PRO A 319 6.59 45.60 -7.83
N LYS A 320 6.74 46.92 -7.59
CA LYS A 320 6.59 47.51 -6.26
C LYS A 320 5.16 47.33 -5.76
N ILE A 321 5.00 46.55 -4.70
CA ILE A 321 3.73 46.45 -3.96
C ILE A 321 3.64 47.68 -3.04
N PRO A 322 2.62 48.55 -3.19
CA PRO A 322 2.44 49.67 -2.28
C PRO A 322 2.10 49.17 -0.87
N GLY A 323 2.91 49.53 0.14
CA GLY A 323 2.57 49.31 1.55
C GLY A 323 3.69 48.80 2.46
N LEU A 324 4.81 48.31 1.93
CA LEU A 324 5.96 47.84 2.72
C LEU A 324 7.10 48.85 2.69
N ASN A 325 6.93 49.96 3.42
CA ASN A 325 8.03 50.80 3.88
C ASN A 325 7.66 51.29 5.29
N LYS A 326 8.25 50.67 6.30
CA LYS A 326 8.68 51.25 7.57
C LYS A 326 9.74 50.33 8.19
#